data_AF-E3DLH9-F1
#
_entry.id   AF-E3DLH9-F1
#
_cell.length_a   1.000
_cell.length_b   1.000
_cell.length_c   1.000
_cell.angle_alpha   90.00
_cell.angle_beta   90.00
_cell.angle_gamma   90.00
#
_symmetry.space_group_name_H-M   'P 1'
#
loop_
_entity.id
_entity.type
_entity.pdbx_description
1 polymer ?
#
loop_
_entity_poly.entity_id
_entity_poly.type
_entity_poly.pdbx_seq_one_letter_code
_entity_poly.pdbx_strand_id
1 'polypeptide(L)'
;MSKDLITSIGESWLIVLIICVFILIIIFRKELKMILTGKDFKIKMRDAEVEVKKSKNDSQNNTSEEVDISQEDDSSLMETEEMDINLEYEEEDKNWKDKLQIAFLDKDKESLDDLYKKMSEEKPESLEKTEDTAIYLYFSYFLGDLEALEKLKKLEKNNEYPKVEEYILRIIGFCYKKNNRLNKAKDYFEKAAEKSTDLLQKAKDMIFSSECVFELNNKKAYKKIMSLITNETDENILFIYYKSLASLYKKADEKELRVFALEKALEFKSEKSKIFNMAYGYSNLSEFNDLSLLHYDNLVSSDFEYNYALNNIGVIYGKLNLAGMKIDAYKKSIKKCNNTLSSANLAQDYINSGFYKEASDVLNKAMLEDNTHENVGYQLNRLRNLENNEEKRKEKIIKNAGIKQRFLRNYSKAYFNLIDKNIIIDGLWKFENEKELKIKQSGKIIQGFWYQGSKECKFNGEMFNRAASLEKYTKKFDFSSSAEKFKKDNQKGYLYISENEKTLFIMIINLDNVDKFFIKKLTRQ
;
A
#
# COMPACT_ATOMS: atom_id res chain seq x y z
N MET A 1 32.86 41.57 -0.87
CA MET A 1 32.94 40.43 0.08
C MET A 1 33.81 39.37 -0.59
N SER A 2 34.95 38.99 -0.01
CA SER A 2 35.86 38.03 -0.65
C SER A 2 35.17 36.66 -0.76
N LYS A 3 35.47 35.91 -1.82
CA LYS A 3 34.92 34.56 -2.05
C LYS A 3 35.09 33.68 -0.80
N ASP A 4 36.22 33.80 -0.11
CA ASP A 4 36.55 33.02 1.09
C ASP A 4 35.62 33.30 2.29
N LEU A 5 35.09 34.53 2.41
CA LEU A 5 34.15 34.88 3.47
C LEU A 5 32.77 34.24 3.23
N ILE A 6 32.35 34.13 1.96
CA ILE A 6 31.07 33.51 1.58
C ILE A 6 31.13 31.99 1.79
N THR A 7 32.27 31.35 1.49
CA THR A 7 32.46 29.92 1.73
C THR A 7 32.49 29.58 3.21
N SER A 8 33.17 30.40 4.04
CA SER A 8 33.22 30.20 5.51
C SER A 8 31.86 30.35 6.20
N ILE A 9 31.02 31.29 5.73
CA ILE A 9 29.63 31.43 6.21
C ILE A 9 28.77 30.25 5.75
N GLY A 10 29.00 29.73 4.54
CA GLY A 10 28.33 28.56 3.97
C GLY A 10 28.69 27.22 4.63
N GLU A 11 29.79 27.13 5.37
CA GLU A 11 30.15 25.93 6.14
C GLU A 11 29.69 26.03 7.61
N SER A 12 29.57 27.24 8.14
CA SER A 12 29.23 27.48 9.56
C SER A 12 27.73 27.28 9.88
N TRP A 13 26.82 27.40 8.90
CA TRP A 13 25.38 27.25 9.16
C TRP A 13 24.98 25.82 9.56
N LEU A 14 25.69 24.79 9.08
CA LEU A 14 25.47 23.40 9.47
C LEU A 14 25.78 23.19 10.95
N ILE A 15 26.85 23.81 11.46
CA ILE A 15 27.23 23.76 12.87
C ILE A 15 26.18 24.48 13.72
N VAL A 16 25.72 25.66 13.27
CA VAL A 16 24.64 26.40 13.95
C VAL A 16 23.35 25.60 13.98
N LEU A 17 22.99 24.92 12.88
CA LEU A 17 21.78 24.11 12.81
C LEU A 17 21.85 22.89 13.74
N ILE A 18 23.00 22.22 13.82
CA ILE A 18 23.23 21.12 14.77
C ILE A 18 23.11 21.62 16.21
N ILE A 19 23.69 22.78 16.55
CA ILE A 19 23.58 23.37 17.89
C ILE A 19 22.13 23.74 18.21
N CYS A 20 21.39 24.33 17.28
CA CYS A 20 19.98 24.65 17.46
C CYS A 20 19.12 23.40 17.69
N VAL A 21 19.34 22.33 16.92
CA VAL A 21 18.65 21.03 17.12
C VAL A 21 18.99 20.44 18.48
N PHE A 22 20.25 20.50 18.91
CA PHE A 22 20.67 19.99 20.22
C PHE A 22 20.03 20.77 21.38
N ILE A 23 19.94 22.10 21.26
CA ILE A 23 19.25 22.96 22.24
C ILE A 23 17.75 22.63 22.27
N LEU A 24 17.11 22.44 21.12
CA LEU A 24 15.71 22.04 21.05
C LEU A 24 15.47 20.67 21.71
N ILE A 25 16.34 19.69 21.48
CA ILE A 25 16.26 18.38 22.14
C ILE A 25 16.38 18.52 23.67
N ILE A 26 17.26 19.39 24.17
CA ILE A 26 17.42 19.62 25.61
C ILE A 26 16.20 20.33 26.21
N ILE A 27 15.67 21.36 25.55
CA ILE A 27 14.51 22.13 26.01
C ILE A 27 13.27 21.23 26.03
N PHE A 28 13.06 20.43 24.99
CA PHE A 28 11.89 19.57 24.83
C PHE A 28 12.13 18.11 25.27
N ARG A 29 13.16 17.85 26.08
CA ARG A 29 13.55 16.47 26.44
C ARG A 29 12.47 15.70 27.21
N LYS A 30 11.60 16.40 27.96
CA LYS A 30 10.52 15.76 28.72
C LYS A 30 9.36 15.39 27.79
N GLU A 31 9.04 16.28 26.88
CA GLU A 31 7.99 16.18 25.88
C GLU A 31 8.34 15.10 24.83
N LEU A 32 9.59 15.08 24.34
CA LEU A 32 10.11 14.02 23.47
C LEU A 32 10.10 12.64 24.15
N LYS A 33 10.40 12.58 25.45
CA LYS A 33 10.32 11.32 26.22
C LYS A 33 8.86 10.85 26.38
N MET A 34 7.88 11.76 26.46
CA MET A 34 6.45 11.41 26.53
C MET A 34 5.91 10.95 25.16
N ILE A 35 6.38 11.55 24.06
CA ILE A 35 6.08 11.10 22.69
C ILE A 35 6.65 9.69 22.42
N LEU A 36 7.91 9.45 22.80
CA LEU A 36 8.56 8.13 22.65
C LEU A 36 7.96 7.03 23.55
N THR A 37 7.27 7.41 24.64
CA THR A 37 6.64 6.45 25.57
C THR A 37 5.12 6.37 25.39
N GLY A 38 4.53 7.10 24.43
CA GLY A 38 3.12 7.02 24.08
C GLY A 38 2.15 7.49 25.17
N LYS A 39 2.54 8.46 26.02
CA LYS A 39 1.68 9.03 27.07
C LYS A 39 1.10 10.39 26.67
N ASP A 40 -0.12 10.67 27.12
CA ASP A 40 -0.80 11.96 26.92
C ASP A 40 0.05 13.14 27.40
N PHE A 41 0.07 14.25 26.66
CA PHE A 41 0.76 15.46 27.09
C PHE A 41 0.02 16.75 26.67
N LYS A 42 0.27 17.81 27.44
CA LYS A 42 -0.34 19.14 27.31
C LYS A 42 0.75 20.20 27.23
N ILE A 43 0.76 21.00 26.17
CA ILE A 43 1.67 22.14 26.05
C ILE A 43 0.87 23.43 26.19
N LYS A 44 1.31 24.28 27.12
CA LYS A 44 0.72 25.60 27.36
C LYS A 44 1.75 26.66 27.00
N MET A 45 1.46 27.45 25.97
CA MET A 45 2.16 28.70 25.69
C MET A 45 1.21 29.88 25.88
N ARG A 46 1.77 31.08 26.09
CA ARG A 46 1.10 32.26 26.67
C ARG A 46 -0.33 32.54 26.16
N ASP A 47 -0.60 32.26 24.88
CA ASP A 47 -1.91 32.51 24.24
C ASP A 47 -2.53 31.26 23.56
N ALA A 48 -2.00 30.06 23.79
CA ALA A 48 -2.57 28.82 23.24
C ALA A 48 -2.27 27.58 24.10
N GLU A 49 -3.27 26.73 24.27
CA GLU A 49 -3.15 25.43 24.94
C GLU A 49 -3.49 24.32 23.96
N VAL A 50 -2.56 23.39 23.75
CA VAL A 50 -2.74 22.21 22.91
C VAL A 50 -2.65 20.97 23.80
N GLU A 51 -3.74 20.21 23.83
CA GLU A 51 -3.86 18.95 24.57
C GLU A 51 -4.03 17.81 23.57
N VAL A 52 -3.12 16.84 23.58
CA VAL A 52 -3.22 15.64 22.74
C VAL A 52 -3.52 14.46 23.67
N LYS A 53 -4.75 13.95 23.58
CA LYS A 53 -5.19 12.72 24.25
C LYS A 53 -5.14 11.56 23.26
N LYS A 54 -4.71 10.39 23.71
CA LYS A 54 -4.69 9.15 22.93
C LYS A 54 -6.10 8.80 22.43
N SER A 55 -6.37 9.01 21.14
CA SER A 55 -7.48 8.37 20.42
C SER A 55 -7.13 6.91 20.15
N LYS A 56 -8.11 6.01 20.30
CA LYS A 56 -8.02 4.65 19.74
C LYS A 56 -7.94 4.79 18.21
N ASN A 57 -6.88 4.23 17.65
CA ASN A 57 -6.58 4.00 16.23
C ASN A 57 -7.24 4.93 15.21
N ASP A 58 -6.47 5.89 14.71
CA ASP A 58 -6.61 6.41 13.35
C ASP A 58 -5.22 6.84 12.86
N SER A 59 -4.69 6.10 11.89
CA SER A 59 -3.42 6.42 11.21
C SER A 59 -3.76 7.08 9.88
N GLN A 60 -3.68 8.41 9.80
CA GLN A 60 -3.59 9.12 8.52
C GLN A 60 -2.13 9.56 8.32
N ASN A 61 -1.52 9.08 7.24
CA ASN A 61 -0.36 9.73 6.63
C ASN A 61 -0.72 10.07 5.18
N ASN A 62 -0.77 11.37 4.89
CA ASN A 62 -0.76 11.89 3.53
C ASN A 62 0.69 12.09 3.08
N THR A 63 1.09 11.40 2.03
CA THR A 63 2.06 11.94 1.06
C THR A 63 1.73 11.42 -0.32
N SER A 64 1.67 12.34 -1.27
CA SER A 64 1.33 12.14 -2.68
C SER A 64 2.50 11.54 -3.46
N GLU A 65 2.36 10.29 -3.88
CA GLU A 65 3.06 9.70 -5.03
C GLU A 65 2.06 8.79 -5.78
N GLU A 66 2.11 8.80 -7.11
CA GLU A 66 1.38 7.85 -7.96
C GLU A 66 1.88 6.44 -7.64
N VAL A 67 1.06 5.65 -6.94
CA VAL A 67 1.36 4.25 -6.62
C VAL A 67 0.42 3.35 -7.40
N ASP A 68 1.01 2.38 -8.08
CA ASP A 68 0.37 1.26 -8.75
C ASP A 68 -0.26 0.34 -7.69
N ILE A 69 -1.55 0.53 -7.42
CA ILE A 69 -2.30 -0.18 -6.37
C ILE A 69 -2.77 -1.53 -6.93
N SER A 70 -1.91 -2.53 -6.81
CA SER A 70 -2.31 -3.93 -6.87
C SER A 70 -1.40 -4.85 -6.04
N GLN A 71 -0.97 -4.42 -4.85
CA GLN A 71 -0.26 -5.30 -3.92
C GLN A 71 -0.24 -4.69 -2.50
N GLU A 72 -1.19 -5.09 -1.67
CA GLU A 72 -1.02 -5.07 -0.21
C GLU A 72 -1.31 -6.47 0.33
N ASP A 73 -0.55 -6.82 1.38
CA ASP A 73 -0.36 -8.15 1.94
C ASP A 73 -1.65 -8.73 2.56
N ASP A 74 -2.43 -9.43 1.73
CA ASP A 74 -3.63 -10.17 2.11
C ASP A 74 -3.32 -11.49 2.87
N SER A 75 -2.08 -11.67 3.35
CA SER A 75 -1.70 -12.83 4.16
C SER A 75 -1.95 -12.64 5.66
N SER A 76 -2.28 -11.42 6.11
CA SER A 76 -2.50 -11.10 7.53
C SER A 76 -3.91 -11.41 8.03
N LEU A 77 -4.90 -11.58 7.15
CA LEU A 77 -6.31 -11.82 7.53
C LEU A 77 -6.69 -13.29 7.71
N MET A 78 -5.74 -14.23 7.56
CA MET A 78 -5.97 -15.67 7.79
C MET A 78 -4.92 -16.36 8.69
N GLU A 79 -4.07 -15.60 9.41
CA GLU A 79 -3.13 -16.18 10.40
C GLU A 79 -3.65 -16.11 11.86
N THR A 80 -4.93 -15.83 12.07
CA THR A 80 -5.62 -16.01 13.35
C THR A 80 -6.93 -16.75 13.17
N GLU A 81 -6.86 -18.05 12.89
CA GLU A 81 -7.78 -18.95 13.59
C GLU A 81 -7.23 -19.05 15.03
N GLU A 82 -7.58 -18.06 15.87
CA GLU A 82 -7.78 -18.39 17.27
C GLU A 82 -8.95 -19.38 17.25
N MET A 83 -8.61 -20.65 17.41
CA MET A 83 -9.57 -21.69 17.73
C MET A 83 -10.21 -21.24 19.05
N ASP A 84 -11.38 -20.61 18.95
CA ASP A 84 -12.20 -20.28 20.11
C ASP A 84 -12.74 -21.61 20.63
N ILE A 85 -11.88 -22.29 21.39
CA ILE A 85 -12.23 -23.49 22.13
C ILE A 85 -13.03 -23.00 23.32
N ASN A 86 -14.32 -22.76 23.10
CA ASN A 86 -15.26 -22.70 24.20
C ASN A 86 -15.50 -24.15 24.68
N LEU A 87 -14.50 -24.70 25.37
CA LEU A 87 -14.67 -25.92 26.16
C LEU A 87 -15.33 -25.49 27.46
N GLU A 88 -16.63 -25.72 27.53
CA GLU A 88 -17.30 -25.97 28.81
C GLU A 88 -16.58 -27.15 29.46
N TYR A 89 -15.65 -26.85 30.36
CA TYR A 89 -14.99 -27.86 31.18
C TYR A 89 -15.87 -28.13 32.39
N GLU A 90 -16.48 -29.32 32.40
CA GLU A 90 -16.88 -29.96 33.65
C GLU A 90 -15.63 -30.15 34.53
N GLU A 91 -15.69 -29.63 35.75
CA GLU A 91 -14.64 -29.77 36.75
C GLU A 91 -14.52 -31.22 37.21
N GLU A 92 -13.44 -31.92 36.82
CA GLU A 92 -12.90 -33.04 37.59
C GLU A 92 -11.37 -33.22 37.35
N ASP A 93 -10.62 -32.79 38.37
CA ASP A 93 -9.30 -33.21 38.87
C ASP A 93 -8.05 -33.50 37.95
N LYS A 94 -6.98 -32.75 38.26
CA LYS A 94 -5.53 -33.10 38.13
C LYS A 94 -4.79 -33.15 36.76
N ASN A 95 -5.00 -32.21 35.83
CA ASN A 95 -3.94 -31.93 34.84
C ASN A 95 -3.04 -30.75 35.26
N TRP A 96 -1.92 -31.07 35.92
CA TRP A 96 -0.93 -30.06 36.33
C TRP A 96 -0.32 -29.31 35.14
N LYS A 97 -0.18 -29.96 33.98
CA LYS A 97 0.41 -29.35 32.78
C LYS A 97 -0.46 -28.18 32.29
N ASP A 98 -1.78 -28.36 32.27
CA ASP A 98 -2.72 -27.32 31.85
C ASP A 98 -2.68 -26.12 32.79
N LYS A 99 -2.65 -26.37 34.11
CA LYS A 99 -2.54 -25.31 35.12
C LYS A 99 -1.23 -24.52 34.97
N LEU A 100 -0.09 -25.21 34.78
CA LEU A 100 1.20 -24.56 34.53
C LEU A 100 1.18 -23.75 33.22
N GLN A 101 0.51 -24.27 32.17
CA GLN A 101 0.38 -23.59 30.89
C GLN A 101 -0.47 -22.32 30.99
N ILE A 102 -1.60 -22.36 31.71
CA ILE A 102 -2.44 -21.19 31.97
C ILE A 102 -1.64 -20.11 32.70
N ALA A 103 -0.96 -20.46 33.80
CA ALA A 103 -0.13 -19.50 34.54
C ALA A 103 0.98 -18.89 33.67
N PHE A 104 1.58 -19.69 32.78
CA PHE A 104 2.57 -19.20 31.82
C PHE A 104 1.97 -18.21 30.80
N LEU A 105 0.79 -18.51 30.25
CA LEU A 105 0.09 -17.63 29.29
C LEU A 105 -0.33 -16.30 29.94
N ASP A 106 -0.76 -16.34 31.20
CA ASP A 106 -1.08 -15.17 32.02
C ASP A 106 0.17 -14.37 32.45
N LYS A 107 1.37 -14.90 32.18
CA LYS A 107 2.67 -14.36 32.61
C LYS A 107 2.78 -14.22 34.13
N ASP A 108 2.05 -15.05 34.86
CA ASP A 108 2.04 -15.05 36.32
C ASP A 108 3.10 -16.03 36.85
N LYS A 109 4.28 -15.47 37.11
CA LYS A 109 5.42 -16.25 37.63
C LYS A 109 5.19 -16.75 39.05
N GLU A 110 4.46 -16.01 39.87
CA GLU A 110 4.18 -16.41 41.26
C GLU A 110 3.21 -17.60 41.29
N SER A 111 2.13 -17.53 40.51
CA SER A 111 1.22 -18.66 40.35
C SER A 111 1.91 -19.89 39.76
N LEU A 112 2.81 -19.72 38.79
CA LEU A 112 3.59 -20.82 38.21
C LEU A 112 4.45 -21.52 39.28
N ASP A 113 5.12 -20.76 40.14
CA ASP A 113 5.99 -21.27 41.20
C ASP A 113 5.20 -22.00 42.29
N ASP A 114 4.06 -21.44 42.70
CA ASP A 114 3.15 -22.04 43.68
C ASP A 114 2.54 -23.36 43.18
N LEU A 115 2.11 -23.39 41.93
CA LEU A 115 1.58 -24.60 41.29
C LEU A 115 2.63 -25.69 41.20
N TYR A 116 3.86 -25.34 40.79
CA TYR A 116 4.95 -26.30 40.73
C TYR A 116 5.32 -26.84 42.11
N LYS A 117 5.37 -25.98 43.13
CA LYS A 117 5.64 -26.41 44.52
C LYS A 117 4.63 -27.46 44.98
N LYS A 118 3.32 -27.17 44.84
CA LYS A 118 2.24 -28.10 45.17
C LYS A 118 2.37 -29.43 44.41
N MET A 119 2.58 -29.36 43.10
CA MET A 119 2.77 -30.55 42.26
C MET A 119 3.97 -31.38 42.73
N SER A 120 5.08 -30.73 43.08
CA SER A 120 6.33 -31.39 43.47
C SER A 120 6.25 -32.11 44.83
N GLU A 121 5.39 -31.63 45.73
CA GLU A 121 5.09 -32.22 47.04
C GLU A 121 4.13 -33.41 46.92
N GLU A 122 3.17 -33.36 45.99
CA GLU A 122 2.17 -34.41 45.79
C GLU A 122 2.66 -35.60 44.97
N LYS A 123 3.56 -35.37 43.98
CA LYS A 123 4.03 -36.45 43.09
C LYS A 123 5.31 -37.12 43.61
N PRO A 124 5.36 -38.46 43.67
CA PRO A 124 6.62 -39.18 43.89
C PRO A 124 7.56 -39.02 42.69
N GLU A 125 8.85 -39.31 42.88
CA GLU A 125 9.81 -39.33 41.79
C GLU A 125 9.37 -40.35 40.73
N SER A 126 9.08 -39.84 39.54
CA SER A 126 8.41 -40.56 38.47
C SER A 126 8.67 -39.87 37.14
N LEU A 127 8.47 -40.62 36.05
CA LEU A 127 8.52 -40.10 34.69
C LEU A 127 7.68 -38.82 34.52
N GLU A 128 6.44 -38.84 35.03
CA GLU A 128 5.54 -37.69 34.94
C GLU A 128 6.06 -36.48 35.72
N LYS A 129 6.60 -36.68 36.93
CA LYS A 129 7.19 -35.60 37.72
C LYS A 129 8.39 -34.99 37.01
N THR A 130 9.22 -35.81 36.37
CA THR A 130 10.36 -35.33 35.57
C THR A 130 9.88 -34.49 34.37
N GLU A 131 8.84 -34.92 33.66
CA GLU A 131 8.22 -34.15 32.56
C GLU A 131 7.66 -32.81 33.04
N ASP A 132 6.86 -32.83 34.11
CA ASP A 132 6.25 -31.63 34.69
C ASP A 132 7.32 -30.65 35.20
N THR A 133 8.42 -31.18 35.74
CA THR A 133 9.59 -30.39 36.12
C THR A 133 10.28 -29.73 34.93
N ALA A 134 10.45 -30.46 33.82
CA ALA A 134 11.01 -29.90 32.59
C ALA A 134 10.13 -28.77 32.03
N ILE A 135 8.79 -28.95 32.02
CA ILE A 135 7.82 -27.92 31.60
C ILE A 135 7.90 -26.69 32.48
N TYR A 136 7.85 -26.88 33.79
CA TYR A 136 7.94 -25.76 34.74
C TYR A 136 9.22 -24.96 34.54
N LEU A 137 10.37 -25.62 34.40
CA LEU A 137 11.64 -24.96 34.18
C LEU A 137 11.69 -24.25 32.82
N TYR A 138 11.08 -24.84 31.78
CA TYR A 138 10.93 -24.20 30.48
C TYR A 138 10.11 -22.90 30.56
N PHE A 139 8.93 -22.93 31.19
CA PHE A 139 8.09 -21.75 31.37
C PHE A 139 8.78 -20.69 32.24
N SER A 140 9.39 -21.12 33.34
CA SER A 140 10.18 -20.25 34.21
C SER A 140 11.29 -19.53 33.44
N TYR A 141 11.99 -20.25 32.57
CA TYR A 141 13.01 -19.70 31.71
C TYR A 141 12.46 -18.61 30.77
N PHE A 142 11.30 -18.85 30.15
CA PHE A 142 10.66 -17.89 29.25
C PHE A 142 10.05 -16.68 29.98
N LEU A 143 9.75 -16.81 31.28
CA LEU A 143 9.34 -15.71 32.16
C LEU A 143 10.53 -14.96 32.79
N GLY A 144 11.77 -15.35 32.48
CA GLY A 144 12.98 -14.59 32.82
C GLY A 144 13.89 -15.24 33.88
N ASP A 145 13.57 -16.43 34.41
CA ASP A 145 14.48 -17.16 35.30
C ASP A 145 15.62 -17.81 34.50
N LEU A 146 16.75 -17.11 34.40
CA LEU A 146 17.92 -17.60 33.68
C LEU A 146 18.56 -18.84 34.34
N GLU A 147 18.37 -19.06 35.64
CA GLU A 147 18.89 -20.25 36.33
C GLU A 147 18.15 -21.52 35.94
N ALA A 148 16.92 -21.40 35.43
CA ALA A 148 16.11 -22.53 34.98
C ALA A 148 16.79 -23.34 33.86
N LEU A 149 17.61 -22.70 33.01
CA LEU A 149 18.39 -23.41 31.99
C LEU A 149 19.48 -24.30 32.61
N GLU A 150 20.15 -23.85 33.67
CA GLU A 150 21.16 -24.68 34.36
C GLU A 150 20.48 -25.81 35.15
N LYS A 151 19.28 -25.57 35.70
CA LYS A 151 18.45 -26.62 36.32
C LYS A 151 18.00 -27.66 35.27
N LEU A 152 17.61 -27.24 34.07
CA LEU A 152 17.27 -28.16 32.96
C LEU A 152 18.45 -29.03 32.54
N LYS A 153 19.67 -28.49 32.47
CA LYS A 153 20.87 -29.29 32.15
C LYS A 153 21.24 -30.27 33.26
N LYS A 154 20.98 -29.92 34.53
CA LYS A 154 21.12 -30.87 35.63
C LYS A 154 20.09 -31.99 35.52
N LEU A 155 18.85 -31.64 35.17
CA LEU A 155 17.79 -32.62 34.90
C LEU A 155 18.16 -33.54 33.74
N GLU A 156 18.69 -33.02 32.63
CA GLU A 156 19.22 -33.81 31.50
C GLU A 156 20.23 -34.86 31.96
N LYS A 157 21.21 -34.46 32.79
CA LYS A 157 22.30 -35.35 33.25
C LYS A 157 21.85 -36.39 34.27
N ASN A 158 20.87 -36.06 35.10
CA ASN A 158 20.41 -36.89 36.20
C ASN A 158 19.14 -37.68 35.84
N ASN A 159 18.64 -37.55 34.60
CA ASN A 159 17.41 -38.20 34.17
C ASN A 159 17.58 -39.72 34.13
N GLU A 160 16.78 -40.43 34.92
CA GLU A 160 16.74 -41.90 34.95
C GLU A 160 15.69 -42.47 33.97
N TYR A 161 14.93 -41.62 33.27
CA TYR A 161 13.82 -42.01 32.41
C TYR A 161 14.11 -41.73 30.91
N PRO A 162 14.60 -42.72 30.15
CA PRO A 162 14.94 -42.55 28.72
C PRO A 162 13.80 -41.98 27.87
N LYS A 163 12.54 -42.30 28.20
CA LYS A 163 11.35 -41.80 27.49
C LYS A 163 11.19 -40.27 27.54
N VAL A 164 11.74 -39.61 28.55
CA VAL A 164 11.65 -38.14 28.74
C VAL A 164 12.89 -37.43 28.20
N GLU A 165 13.94 -38.17 27.87
CA GLU A 165 15.23 -37.61 27.45
C GLU A 165 15.08 -36.73 26.20
N GLU A 166 14.37 -37.22 25.17
CA GLU A 166 14.03 -36.46 23.96
C GLU A 166 13.35 -35.13 24.30
N TYR A 167 12.36 -35.17 25.18
CA TYR A 167 11.56 -34.01 25.57
C TYR A 167 12.40 -32.94 26.27
N ILE A 168 13.25 -33.35 27.22
CA ILE A 168 14.17 -32.45 27.94
C ILE A 168 15.16 -31.82 26.95
N LEU A 169 15.75 -32.61 26.06
CA LEU A 169 16.67 -32.13 25.03
C LEU A 169 16.02 -31.07 24.13
N ARG A 170 14.79 -31.31 23.67
CA ARG A 170 14.01 -30.36 22.87
C ARG A 170 13.77 -29.05 23.62
N ILE A 171 13.33 -29.12 24.88
CA ILE A 171 13.11 -27.94 25.72
C ILE A 171 14.39 -27.11 25.86
N ILE A 172 15.53 -27.77 26.15
CA ILE A 172 16.82 -27.08 26.25
C ILE A 172 17.19 -26.43 24.91
N GLY A 173 16.93 -27.10 23.79
CA GLY A 173 17.06 -26.55 22.44
C GLY A 173 16.29 -25.23 22.27
N PHE A 174 15.02 -25.18 22.70
CA PHE A 174 14.22 -23.96 22.68
C PHE A 174 14.77 -22.86 23.59
N CYS A 175 15.25 -23.18 24.78
CA CYS A 175 15.88 -22.21 25.67
C CYS A 175 17.14 -21.59 25.04
N TYR A 176 17.97 -22.39 24.36
CA TYR A 176 19.12 -21.87 23.61
C TYR A 176 18.69 -21.03 22.40
N LYS A 177 17.65 -21.44 21.67
CA LYS A 177 17.10 -20.68 20.53
C LYS A 177 16.62 -19.30 20.98
N LYS A 178 15.89 -19.22 22.11
CA LYS A 178 15.39 -17.98 22.72
C LYS A 178 16.52 -16.97 23.02
N ASN A 179 17.69 -17.47 23.41
CA ASN A 179 18.90 -16.67 23.65
C ASN A 179 19.77 -16.38 22.41
N ASN A 180 19.27 -16.71 21.22
CA ASN A 180 20.04 -16.62 19.99
C ASN A 180 21.37 -17.42 20.02
N ARG A 181 21.42 -18.52 20.78
CA ARG A 181 22.56 -19.47 20.83
C ARG A 181 22.32 -20.60 19.82
N LEU A 182 22.22 -20.23 18.55
CA LEU A 182 21.69 -21.07 17.46
C LEU A 182 22.45 -22.38 17.27
N ASN A 183 23.78 -22.39 17.35
CA ASN A 183 24.57 -23.62 17.23
C ASN A 183 24.22 -24.63 18.34
N LYS A 184 24.10 -24.18 19.58
CA LYS A 184 23.73 -25.05 20.71
C LYS A 184 22.29 -25.54 20.56
N ALA A 185 21.37 -24.65 20.18
CA ALA A 185 19.98 -25.04 19.93
C ALA A 185 19.90 -26.13 18.86
N LYS A 186 20.60 -25.94 17.72
CA LYS A 186 20.71 -26.91 16.63
C LYS A 186 21.22 -28.26 17.13
N ASP A 187 22.30 -28.29 17.91
CA ASP A 187 22.87 -29.53 18.45
C ASP A 187 21.88 -30.25 19.40
N TYR A 188 21.16 -29.50 20.23
CA TYR A 188 20.16 -30.09 21.14
C TYR A 188 18.93 -30.65 20.40
N PHE A 189 18.47 -29.98 19.34
CA PHE A 189 17.39 -30.51 18.50
C PHE A 189 17.83 -31.75 17.70
N GLU A 190 19.08 -31.81 17.21
CA GLU A 190 19.63 -33.01 16.56
C GLU A 190 19.68 -34.20 17.53
N LYS A 191 20.15 -33.97 18.78
CA LYS A 191 20.13 -34.99 19.83
C LYS A 191 18.71 -35.44 20.19
N ALA A 192 17.75 -34.52 20.28
CA ALA A 192 16.36 -34.86 20.52
C ALA A 192 15.83 -35.79 19.40
N ALA A 193 16.09 -35.44 18.13
CA ALA A 193 15.72 -36.26 16.98
C ALA A 193 16.37 -37.66 16.98
N GLU A 194 17.61 -37.79 17.43
CA GLU A 194 18.31 -39.09 17.58
C GLU A 194 17.67 -39.99 18.65
N LYS A 195 17.12 -39.38 19.70
CA LYS A 195 16.48 -40.08 20.83
C LYS A 195 15.00 -40.35 20.62
N SER A 196 14.36 -39.66 19.68
CA SER A 196 12.93 -39.79 19.45
C SER A 196 12.57 -41.13 18.82
N THR A 197 11.54 -41.77 19.37
CA THR A 197 10.96 -43.02 18.85
C THR A 197 9.73 -42.77 17.97
N ASP A 198 9.12 -41.59 18.07
CA ASP A 198 8.06 -41.13 17.18
C ASP A 198 8.67 -40.45 15.95
N LEU A 199 8.45 -41.03 14.77
CA LEU A 199 8.99 -40.50 13.51
C LEU A 199 8.50 -39.08 13.22
N LEU A 200 7.26 -38.74 13.61
CA LEU A 200 6.73 -37.40 13.40
C LEU A 200 7.43 -36.39 14.30
N GLN A 201 7.68 -36.75 15.56
CA GLN A 201 8.39 -35.89 16.50
C GLN A 201 9.87 -35.73 16.13
N LYS A 202 10.52 -36.83 15.70
CA LYS A 202 11.86 -36.80 15.10
C LYS A 202 11.95 -35.80 13.95
N ALA A 203 10.98 -35.83 13.02
CA ALA A 203 10.94 -34.92 11.89
C ALA A 203 10.76 -33.45 12.33
N LYS A 204 9.89 -33.18 13.32
CA LYS A 204 9.73 -31.83 13.91
C LYS A 204 11.03 -31.32 14.54
N ASP A 205 11.76 -32.18 15.25
CA ASP A 205 13.03 -31.80 15.88
C ASP A 205 14.10 -31.50 14.82
N MET A 206 14.16 -32.28 13.73
CA MET A 206 15.01 -31.98 12.59
C MET A 206 14.62 -30.67 11.87
N ILE A 207 13.33 -30.33 11.83
CA ILE A 207 12.85 -29.04 11.34
C ILE A 207 13.34 -27.91 12.25
N PHE A 208 13.17 -28.00 13.57
CA PHE A 208 13.66 -26.97 14.50
C PHE A 208 15.17 -26.76 14.40
N SER A 209 15.92 -27.86 14.25
CA SER A 209 17.35 -27.80 13.97
C SER A 209 17.65 -27.05 12.66
N SER A 210 16.91 -27.34 11.59
CA SER A 210 17.06 -26.66 10.30
C SER A 210 16.70 -25.17 10.35
N GLU A 211 15.70 -24.79 11.15
CA GLU A 211 15.40 -23.37 11.42
C GLU A 211 16.58 -22.67 12.11
N CYS A 212 17.23 -23.31 13.09
CA CYS A 212 18.44 -22.76 13.69
C CYS A 212 19.58 -22.61 12.68
N VAL A 213 19.71 -23.53 11.72
CA VAL A 213 20.67 -23.40 10.60
C VAL A 213 20.27 -22.24 9.68
N PHE A 214 18.98 -22.01 9.44
CA PHE A 214 18.50 -20.95 8.55
C PHE A 214 18.94 -19.57 9.02
N GLU A 215 18.78 -19.30 10.31
CA GLU A 215 19.22 -18.05 10.96
C GLU A 215 20.74 -17.80 10.86
N LEU A 216 21.52 -18.85 10.60
CA LEU A 216 22.97 -18.76 10.36
C LEU A 216 23.32 -18.70 8.87
N ASN A 217 22.61 -19.48 8.04
CA ASN A 217 22.81 -19.61 6.61
C ASN A 217 21.59 -20.30 5.95
N ASN A 218 20.80 -19.51 5.23
CA ASN A 218 19.61 -19.98 4.51
C ASN A 218 19.88 -21.18 3.57
N LYS A 219 20.91 -21.12 2.72
CA LYS A 219 21.23 -22.17 1.75
C LYS A 219 21.58 -23.50 2.41
N LYS A 220 22.26 -23.48 3.56
CA LYS A 220 22.56 -24.71 4.32
C LYS A 220 21.28 -25.33 4.91
N ALA A 221 20.34 -24.50 5.38
CA ALA A 221 19.07 -24.99 5.90
C ALA A 221 18.22 -25.65 4.80
N TYR A 222 18.17 -25.07 3.60
CA TYR A 222 17.48 -25.67 2.46
C TYR A 222 18.05 -27.04 2.12
N LYS A 223 19.39 -27.13 1.98
CA LYS A 223 20.07 -28.40 1.72
C LYS A 223 19.80 -29.45 2.80
N LYS A 224 19.73 -29.03 4.07
CA LYS A 224 19.40 -29.91 5.18
C LYS A 224 17.99 -30.51 5.03
N ILE A 225 16.96 -29.68 4.85
CA ILE A 225 15.59 -30.17 4.64
C ILE A 225 15.47 -31.01 3.36
N MET A 226 16.08 -30.58 2.25
CA MET A 226 16.09 -31.35 0.99
C MET A 226 16.73 -32.73 1.17
N SER A 227 17.81 -32.84 1.95
CA SER A 227 18.42 -34.14 2.25
C SER A 227 17.54 -35.05 3.10
N LEU A 228 16.70 -34.48 3.98
CA LEU A 228 15.72 -35.25 4.75
C LEU A 228 14.62 -35.77 3.82
N ILE A 229 14.13 -34.92 2.91
CA ILE A 229 13.15 -35.29 1.88
C ILE A 229 13.65 -36.43 1.00
N THR A 230 14.89 -36.38 0.51
CA THR A 230 15.44 -37.43 -0.38
C THR A 230 15.45 -38.81 0.26
N ASN A 231 15.53 -38.89 1.59
CA ASN A 231 15.66 -40.14 2.33
C ASN A 231 14.35 -40.57 3.03
N GLU A 232 13.25 -39.85 2.79
CA GLU A 232 11.97 -40.09 3.42
C GLU A 232 10.97 -40.71 2.44
N THR A 233 10.16 -41.65 2.92
CA THR A 233 9.12 -42.31 2.14
C THR A 233 7.73 -42.16 2.77
N ASP A 234 7.63 -41.83 4.05
CA ASP A 234 6.35 -41.60 4.70
C ASP A 234 5.73 -40.27 4.20
N GLU A 235 4.53 -40.36 3.65
CA GLU A 235 3.84 -39.22 3.04
C GLU A 235 3.49 -38.12 4.06
N ASN A 236 3.19 -38.46 5.31
CA ASN A 236 2.91 -37.47 6.35
C ASN A 236 4.20 -36.71 6.73
N ILE A 237 5.33 -37.41 6.74
CA ILE A 237 6.63 -36.79 7.02
C ILE A 237 7.09 -35.93 5.83
N LEU A 238 6.91 -36.41 4.59
CA LEU A 238 7.17 -35.62 3.38
C LEU A 238 6.33 -34.34 3.37
N PHE A 239 5.04 -34.43 3.70
CA PHE A 239 4.16 -33.27 3.84
C PHE A 239 4.74 -32.20 4.77
N ILE A 240 5.17 -32.57 5.99
CA ILE A 240 5.71 -31.60 6.95
C ILE A 240 7.08 -31.06 6.53
N TYR A 241 7.93 -31.84 5.86
CA TYR A 241 9.21 -31.34 5.36
C TYR A 241 9.03 -30.33 4.22
N TYR A 242 8.16 -30.62 3.24
CA TYR A 242 7.86 -29.66 2.17
C TYR A 242 7.18 -28.40 2.73
N LYS A 243 6.25 -28.53 3.68
CA LYS A 243 5.65 -27.39 4.40
C LYS A 243 6.69 -26.57 5.16
N SER A 244 7.66 -27.23 5.81
CA SER A 244 8.78 -26.56 6.46
C SER A 244 9.65 -25.82 5.46
N LEU A 245 9.94 -26.43 4.31
CA LEU A 245 10.73 -25.80 3.25
C LEU A 245 10.02 -24.55 2.71
N ALA A 246 8.71 -24.62 2.48
CA ALA A 246 7.88 -23.47 2.11
C ALA A 246 7.92 -22.35 3.16
N SER A 247 7.91 -22.70 4.46
CA SER A 247 8.04 -21.73 5.55
C SER A 247 9.41 -21.02 5.52
N LEU A 248 10.49 -21.77 5.28
CA LEU A 248 11.83 -21.18 5.14
C LEU A 248 11.92 -20.28 3.89
N TYR A 249 11.32 -20.67 2.76
CA TYR A 249 11.24 -19.82 1.59
C TYR A 249 10.40 -18.56 1.82
N LYS A 250 9.28 -18.63 2.56
CA LYS A 250 8.51 -17.45 3.01
C LYS A 250 9.42 -16.50 3.81
N LYS A 251 10.17 -17.01 4.79
CA LYS A 251 11.09 -16.20 5.62
C LYS A 251 12.22 -15.54 4.81
N ALA A 252 12.63 -16.14 3.70
CA ALA A 252 13.67 -15.61 2.82
C ALA A 252 13.14 -14.74 1.65
N ASP A 253 11.83 -14.50 1.59
CA ASP A 253 11.14 -13.84 0.46
C ASP A 253 11.35 -14.54 -0.90
N GLU A 254 11.56 -15.86 -0.89
CA GLU A 254 11.72 -16.70 -2.08
C GLU A 254 10.34 -17.15 -2.58
N LYS A 255 9.56 -16.22 -3.15
CA LYS A 255 8.13 -16.40 -3.46
C LYS A 255 7.82 -17.60 -4.36
N GLU A 256 8.60 -17.79 -5.41
CA GLU A 256 8.43 -18.88 -6.38
C GLU A 256 8.73 -20.26 -5.74
N LEU A 257 9.88 -20.39 -5.07
CA LEU A 257 10.23 -21.65 -4.42
C LEU A 257 9.26 -22.01 -3.27
N ARG A 258 8.71 -20.99 -2.58
CA ARG A 258 7.66 -21.19 -1.59
C ARG A 258 6.44 -21.88 -2.19
N VAL A 259 5.92 -21.41 -3.33
CA VAL A 259 4.72 -22.00 -3.93
C VAL A 259 5.00 -23.40 -4.48
N PHE A 260 6.18 -23.66 -5.04
CA PHE A 260 6.55 -25.00 -5.49
C PHE A 260 6.65 -26.01 -4.34
N ALA A 261 7.21 -25.58 -3.20
CA ALA A 261 7.24 -26.42 -2.01
C ALA A 261 5.83 -26.67 -1.43
N LEU A 262 4.92 -25.69 -1.49
CA LEU A 262 3.52 -25.89 -1.09
C LEU A 262 2.76 -26.83 -2.04
N GLU A 263 2.94 -26.68 -3.36
CA GLU A 263 2.37 -27.57 -4.38
C GLU A 263 2.77 -29.01 -4.07
N LYS A 264 4.06 -29.23 -3.83
CA LYS A 264 4.57 -30.56 -3.53
C LYS A 264 4.08 -31.10 -2.19
N ALA A 265 3.91 -30.26 -1.17
CA ALA A 265 3.30 -30.68 0.08
C ALA A 265 1.85 -31.16 -0.14
N LEU A 266 1.06 -30.40 -0.90
CA LEU A 266 -0.35 -30.65 -1.12
C LEU A 266 -0.64 -31.91 -1.95
N GLU A 267 0.34 -32.44 -2.69
CA GLU A 267 0.24 -33.78 -3.31
C GLU A 267 0.04 -34.90 -2.27
N PHE A 268 0.64 -34.77 -1.08
CA PHE A 268 0.56 -35.79 -0.03
C PHE A 268 -0.65 -35.60 0.88
N LYS A 269 -0.99 -34.35 1.17
CA LYS A 269 -2.13 -34.04 2.04
C LYS A 269 -2.78 -32.73 1.65
N SER A 270 -4.05 -32.80 1.26
CA SER A 270 -4.89 -31.65 0.97
C SER A 270 -5.31 -30.93 2.26
N GLU A 271 -4.98 -29.63 2.36
CA GLU A 271 -5.45 -28.74 3.42
C GLU A 271 -5.98 -27.45 2.77
N LYS A 272 -7.27 -27.13 2.92
CA LYS A 272 -7.94 -25.99 2.25
C LYS A 272 -7.19 -24.66 2.45
N SER A 273 -6.81 -24.35 3.69
CA SER A 273 -6.05 -23.14 4.02
C SER A 273 -4.70 -23.09 3.31
N LYS A 274 -4.06 -24.24 3.05
CA LYS A 274 -2.79 -24.32 2.31
C LYS A 274 -2.99 -24.20 0.80
N ILE A 275 -4.06 -24.76 0.25
CA ILE A 275 -4.43 -24.53 -1.15
C ILE A 275 -4.70 -23.04 -1.38
N PHE A 276 -5.40 -22.38 -0.46
CA PHE A 276 -5.67 -20.94 -0.56
C PHE A 276 -4.37 -20.13 -0.54
N ASN A 277 -3.49 -20.41 0.43
CA ASN A 277 -2.19 -19.75 0.54
C ASN A 277 -1.29 -19.96 -0.68
N MET A 278 -1.37 -21.15 -1.30
CA MET A 278 -0.65 -21.47 -2.53
C MET A 278 -1.22 -20.73 -3.74
N ALA A 279 -2.55 -20.75 -3.91
CA ALA A 279 -3.24 -20.00 -4.96
C ALA A 279 -2.95 -18.49 -4.86
N TYR A 280 -2.96 -17.94 -3.65
CA TYR A 280 -2.55 -16.56 -3.37
C TYR A 280 -1.07 -16.33 -3.71
N GLY A 281 -0.19 -17.26 -3.34
CA GLY A 281 1.23 -17.21 -3.71
C GLY A 281 1.43 -17.15 -5.23
N TYR A 282 0.76 -18.01 -5.99
CA TYR A 282 0.78 -17.98 -7.45
C TYR A 282 0.20 -16.68 -8.01
N SER A 283 -0.83 -16.09 -7.38
CA SER A 283 -1.42 -14.82 -7.83
C SER A 283 -0.42 -13.65 -7.80
N ASN A 284 0.61 -13.74 -6.97
CA ASN A 284 1.66 -12.73 -6.85
C ASN A 284 2.81 -12.95 -7.85
N LEU A 285 2.74 -14.01 -8.67
CA LEU A 285 3.68 -14.34 -9.72
C LEU A 285 2.93 -14.26 -11.06
N SER A 286 3.16 -13.19 -11.82
CA SER A 286 2.36 -12.82 -13.00
C SER A 286 2.24 -13.93 -14.07
N GLU A 287 3.27 -14.75 -14.20
CA GLU A 287 3.41 -15.87 -15.11
C GLU A 287 2.62 -17.11 -14.70
N PHE A 288 2.11 -17.16 -13.46
CA PHE A 288 1.36 -18.29 -12.89
C PHE A 288 -0.08 -17.91 -12.50
N ASN A 289 -0.63 -16.85 -13.10
CA ASN A 289 -2.02 -16.45 -12.87
C ASN A 289 -3.04 -17.56 -13.26
N ASP A 290 -2.70 -18.40 -14.24
CA ASP A 290 -3.47 -19.56 -14.66
C ASP A 290 -3.48 -20.66 -13.59
N LEU A 291 -2.34 -20.98 -12.97
CA LEU A 291 -2.26 -21.89 -11.82
C LEU A 291 -3.01 -21.33 -10.61
N SER A 292 -2.86 -20.04 -10.33
CA SER A 292 -3.64 -19.36 -9.27
C SER A 292 -5.14 -19.56 -9.49
N LEU A 293 -5.62 -19.36 -10.72
CA LEU A 293 -7.02 -19.58 -11.07
C LEU A 293 -7.43 -21.05 -10.85
N LEU A 294 -6.65 -22.01 -11.32
CA LEU A 294 -6.91 -23.43 -11.16
C LEU A 294 -7.14 -23.81 -9.69
N HIS A 295 -6.27 -23.36 -8.79
CA HIS A 295 -6.36 -23.71 -7.38
C HIS A 295 -7.53 -23.01 -6.66
N TYR A 296 -7.79 -21.73 -6.98
CA TYR A 296 -8.97 -21.08 -6.43
C TYR A 296 -10.29 -21.68 -6.95
N ASP A 297 -10.35 -22.06 -8.22
CA ASP A 297 -11.54 -22.69 -8.81
C ASP A 297 -11.82 -24.06 -8.17
N ASN A 298 -10.77 -24.86 -7.93
CA ASN A 298 -10.86 -26.12 -7.19
C ASN A 298 -11.34 -25.92 -5.74
N LEU A 299 -10.87 -24.86 -5.07
CA LEU A 299 -11.33 -24.50 -3.72
C LEU A 299 -12.82 -24.19 -3.71
N VAL A 300 -13.28 -23.28 -4.57
CA VAL A 300 -14.69 -22.85 -4.62
C VAL A 300 -15.61 -24.00 -5.05
N SER A 301 -15.14 -24.89 -5.91
CA SER A 301 -15.91 -26.05 -6.37
C SER A 301 -16.09 -27.12 -5.28
N SER A 302 -15.14 -27.23 -4.35
CA SER A 302 -15.18 -28.21 -3.25
C SER A 302 -15.83 -27.68 -1.97
N ASP A 303 -15.80 -26.36 -1.75
CA ASP A 303 -16.46 -25.70 -0.64
C ASP A 303 -16.80 -24.26 -0.99
N PHE A 304 -18.10 -24.02 -1.15
CA PHE A 304 -18.61 -22.76 -1.66
C PHE A 304 -18.50 -21.60 -0.65
N GLU A 305 -18.27 -21.89 0.63
CA GLU A 305 -18.23 -20.89 1.71
C GLU A 305 -16.84 -20.29 1.96
N TYR A 306 -15.84 -20.57 1.11
CA TYR A 306 -14.52 -19.93 1.20
C TYR A 306 -14.56 -18.49 0.64
N ASN A 307 -15.17 -17.59 1.41
CA ASN A 307 -15.57 -16.21 1.08
C ASN A 307 -14.48 -15.36 0.39
N TYR A 308 -13.21 -15.62 0.68
CA TYR A 308 -12.07 -14.89 0.13
C TYR A 308 -11.63 -15.40 -1.26
N ALA A 309 -11.89 -16.67 -1.58
CA ALA A 309 -11.46 -17.25 -2.85
C ALA A 309 -12.19 -16.62 -4.04
N LEU A 310 -13.51 -16.37 -3.94
CA LEU A 310 -14.27 -15.73 -5.02
C LEU A 310 -13.82 -14.29 -5.32
N ASN A 311 -13.43 -13.52 -4.29
CA ASN A 311 -12.81 -12.22 -4.48
C ASN A 311 -11.51 -12.34 -5.29
N ASN A 312 -10.65 -13.28 -4.89
CA ASN A 312 -9.34 -13.45 -5.51
C ASN A 312 -9.44 -14.01 -6.94
N ILE A 313 -10.42 -14.88 -7.21
CA ILE A 313 -10.79 -15.28 -8.59
C ILE A 313 -11.14 -14.05 -9.43
N GLY A 314 -11.93 -13.11 -8.90
CA GLY A 314 -12.24 -11.86 -9.61
C GLY A 314 -10.98 -11.06 -9.96
N VAL A 315 -10.04 -10.92 -9.01
CA VAL A 315 -8.74 -10.28 -9.25
C VAL A 315 -7.95 -11.01 -10.35
N ILE A 316 -7.88 -12.34 -10.30
CA ILE A 316 -7.15 -13.16 -11.28
C ILE A 316 -7.80 -13.08 -12.67
N TYR A 317 -9.13 -13.13 -12.78
CA TYR A 317 -9.82 -12.89 -14.05
C TYR A 317 -9.47 -11.53 -14.64
N GLY A 318 -9.30 -10.50 -13.79
CA GLY A 318 -8.78 -9.21 -14.22
C GLY A 318 -7.38 -9.30 -14.84
N LYS A 319 -6.45 -9.97 -14.15
CA LYS A 319 -5.07 -10.19 -14.64
C LYS A 319 -5.02 -10.99 -15.95
N LEU A 320 -5.99 -11.88 -16.16
CA LEU A 320 -6.16 -12.68 -17.39
C LEU A 320 -7.02 -11.99 -18.47
N ASN A 321 -7.40 -10.72 -18.29
CA ASN A 321 -8.25 -9.95 -19.22
C ASN A 321 -9.64 -10.55 -19.48
N LEU A 322 -10.22 -11.25 -18.50
CA LEU A 322 -11.55 -11.86 -18.54
C LEU A 322 -12.59 -10.98 -17.82
N ALA A 323 -12.82 -9.77 -18.33
CA ALA A 323 -13.58 -8.72 -17.64
C ALA A 323 -15.01 -9.14 -17.22
N GLY A 324 -15.74 -9.87 -18.08
CA GLY A 324 -17.08 -10.37 -17.73
C GLY A 324 -17.05 -11.33 -16.54
N MET A 325 -16.10 -12.27 -16.55
CA MET A 325 -15.94 -13.26 -15.48
C MET A 325 -15.47 -12.61 -14.17
N LYS A 326 -14.61 -11.58 -14.25
CA LYS A 326 -14.21 -10.75 -13.10
C LYS A 326 -15.43 -10.16 -12.39
N ILE A 327 -16.30 -9.48 -13.14
CA ILE A 327 -17.51 -8.85 -12.59
C ILE A 327 -18.44 -9.91 -11.98
N ASP A 328 -18.62 -11.05 -12.65
CA ASP A 328 -19.45 -12.14 -12.15
C ASP A 328 -18.89 -12.76 -10.88
N ALA A 329 -17.57 -12.92 -10.77
CA ALA A 329 -16.91 -13.43 -9.57
C ALA A 329 -17.14 -12.51 -8.37
N TYR A 330 -16.95 -11.20 -8.52
CA TYR A 330 -17.25 -10.24 -7.45
C TYR A 330 -18.73 -10.24 -7.08
N LYS A 331 -19.65 -10.25 -8.05
CA LYS A 331 -21.09 -10.33 -7.77
C LYS A 331 -21.46 -11.61 -7.00
N LYS A 332 -20.88 -12.75 -7.37
CA LYS A 332 -21.07 -14.03 -6.66
C LYS A 332 -20.54 -13.92 -5.23
N SER A 333 -19.33 -13.40 -5.03
CA SER A 333 -18.73 -13.17 -3.72
C SER A 333 -19.63 -12.32 -2.81
N ILE A 334 -20.12 -11.17 -3.33
CA ILE A 334 -21.02 -10.28 -2.60
C ILE A 334 -22.34 -10.98 -2.24
N LYS A 335 -22.96 -11.66 -3.21
CA LYS A 335 -24.29 -12.27 -3.03
C LYS A 335 -24.28 -13.42 -2.02
N LYS A 336 -23.17 -14.13 -1.93
CA LYS A 336 -23.10 -15.41 -1.22
C LYS A 336 -22.44 -15.30 0.14
N CYS A 337 -21.54 -14.33 0.29
CA CYS A 337 -20.63 -14.22 1.41
C CYS A 337 -20.69 -12.85 2.08
N ASN A 338 -21.55 -11.93 1.61
CA ASN A 338 -21.58 -10.52 2.00
C ASN A 338 -20.18 -9.86 1.97
N ASN A 339 -19.33 -10.26 1.02
CA ASN A 339 -17.94 -9.81 0.96
C ASN A 339 -17.84 -8.31 0.59
N THR A 340 -17.46 -7.49 1.57
CA THR A 340 -17.36 -6.03 1.45
C THR A 340 -16.14 -5.59 0.62
N LEU A 341 -15.05 -6.36 0.62
CA LEU A 341 -13.90 -6.14 -0.26
C LEU A 341 -14.26 -6.33 -1.74
N SER A 342 -15.00 -7.41 -2.07
CA SER A 342 -15.51 -7.62 -3.42
C SER A 342 -16.46 -6.50 -3.85
N SER A 343 -17.23 -5.93 -2.92
CA SER A 343 -18.06 -4.75 -3.18
C SER A 343 -17.23 -3.53 -3.57
N ALA A 344 -16.13 -3.26 -2.85
CA ALA A 344 -15.22 -2.17 -3.18
C ALA A 344 -14.53 -2.38 -4.55
N ASN A 345 -14.09 -3.61 -4.85
CA ASN A 345 -13.46 -3.96 -6.12
C ASN A 345 -14.44 -3.83 -7.31
N LEU A 346 -15.69 -4.28 -7.14
CA LEU A 346 -16.73 -4.11 -8.15
C LEU A 346 -17.06 -2.62 -8.38
N ALA A 347 -17.16 -1.85 -7.30
CA ALA A 347 -17.43 -0.41 -7.39
C ALA A 347 -16.28 0.33 -8.09
N GLN A 348 -15.03 -0.06 -7.86
CA GLN A 348 -13.86 0.47 -8.57
C GLN A 348 -13.97 0.26 -10.09
N ASP A 349 -14.42 -0.91 -10.55
CA ASP A 349 -14.67 -1.18 -11.98
C ASP A 349 -15.82 -0.31 -12.53
N TYR A 350 -16.89 -0.14 -11.75
CA TYR A 350 -18.01 0.74 -12.10
C TYR A 350 -17.59 2.22 -12.20
N ILE A 351 -16.83 2.73 -11.23
CA ILE A 351 -16.30 4.09 -11.24
C ILE A 351 -15.43 4.34 -12.47
N ASN A 352 -14.51 3.42 -12.76
CA ASN A 352 -13.64 3.53 -13.93
C ASN A 352 -14.40 3.56 -15.26
N SER A 353 -15.59 2.95 -15.28
CA SER A 353 -16.45 2.88 -16.45
C SER A 353 -17.53 3.96 -16.49
N GLY A 354 -17.59 4.86 -15.49
CA GLY A 354 -18.60 5.93 -15.39
C GLY A 354 -19.97 5.49 -14.86
N PHE A 355 -20.10 4.27 -14.33
CA PHE A 355 -21.32 3.74 -13.72
C PHE A 355 -21.43 4.16 -12.24
N TYR A 356 -21.49 5.48 -12.01
CA TYR A 356 -21.41 6.06 -10.66
C TYR A 356 -22.58 5.66 -9.76
N LYS A 357 -23.77 5.51 -10.33
CA LYS A 357 -24.96 5.08 -9.57
C LYS A 357 -24.78 3.65 -9.06
N GLU A 358 -24.38 2.74 -9.93
CA GLU A 358 -24.13 1.33 -9.61
C GLU A 358 -22.99 1.18 -8.60
N ALA A 359 -21.92 1.98 -8.74
CA ALA A 359 -20.84 2.05 -7.76
C ALA A 359 -21.35 2.50 -6.38
N SER A 360 -22.14 3.58 -6.34
CA SER A 360 -22.74 4.10 -5.11
C SER A 360 -23.64 3.07 -4.43
N ASP A 361 -24.53 2.43 -5.19
CA ASP A 361 -25.47 1.43 -4.67
C ASP A 361 -24.74 0.24 -4.02
N VAL A 362 -23.69 -0.27 -4.67
CA VAL A 362 -22.86 -1.37 -4.13
C VAL A 362 -22.12 -0.94 -2.87
N LEU A 363 -21.49 0.24 -2.87
CA LEU A 363 -20.71 0.73 -1.73
C LEU A 363 -21.58 1.09 -0.52
N ASN A 364 -22.73 1.73 -0.73
CA ASN A 364 -23.65 2.08 0.34
C ASN A 364 -24.22 0.82 1.00
N LYS A 365 -24.50 -0.23 0.23
CA LYS A 365 -24.92 -1.51 0.80
C LYS A 365 -23.79 -2.13 1.63
N ALA A 366 -22.57 -2.17 1.10
CA ALA A 366 -21.42 -2.74 1.81
C ALA A 366 -21.10 -2.01 3.12
N MET A 367 -21.29 -0.70 3.18
CA MET A 367 -21.08 0.11 4.39
C MET A 367 -22.03 -0.21 5.55
N LEU A 368 -23.13 -0.92 5.28
CA LEU A 368 -24.10 -1.33 6.30
C LEU A 368 -23.77 -2.69 6.93
N GLU A 369 -22.74 -3.39 6.44
CA GLU A 369 -22.34 -4.70 6.96
C GLU A 369 -21.38 -4.53 8.17
N ASP A 370 -21.51 -5.40 9.18
CA ASP A 370 -20.75 -5.29 10.44
C ASP A 370 -19.23 -5.33 10.23
N ASN A 371 -18.76 -6.13 9.25
CA ASN A 371 -17.35 -6.30 8.90
C ASN A 371 -17.03 -5.57 7.57
N THR A 372 -17.27 -4.26 7.55
CA THR A 372 -16.96 -3.42 6.38
C THR A 372 -15.45 -3.27 6.17
N HIS A 373 -14.95 -3.68 5.00
CA HIS A 373 -13.56 -3.47 4.60
C HIS A 373 -13.26 -1.99 4.35
N GLU A 374 -12.09 -1.50 4.76
CA GLU A 374 -11.68 -0.08 4.67
C GLU A 374 -11.76 0.51 3.24
N ASN A 375 -11.42 -0.31 2.23
CA ASN A 375 -11.58 0.03 0.81
C ASN A 375 -12.98 0.53 0.43
N VAL A 376 -14.05 0.13 1.12
CA VAL A 376 -15.40 0.66 0.86
C VAL A 376 -15.44 2.18 1.12
N GLY A 377 -14.89 2.62 2.26
CA GLY A 377 -14.80 4.04 2.62
C GLY A 377 -13.91 4.83 1.65
N TYR A 378 -12.77 4.25 1.28
CA TYR A 378 -11.87 4.83 0.27
C TYR A 378 -12.59 5.05 -1.07
N GLN A 379 -13.28 4.04 -1.59
CA GLN A 379 -13.98 4.13 -2.88
C GLN A 379 -15.15 5.12 -2.84
N LEU A 380 -15.87 5.25 -1.72
CA LEU A 380 -16.91 6.27 -1.54
C LEU A 380 -16.33 7.69 -1.60
N ASN A 381 -15.19 7.92 -0.95
CA ASN A 381 -14.52 9.22 -1.00
C ASN A 381 -14.07 9.54 -2.43
N ARG A 382 -13.46 8.57 -3.11
CA ARG A 382 -13.03 8.68 -4.50
C ARG A 382 -14.20 9.00 -5.44
N LEU A 383 -15.32 8.29 -5.31
CA LEU A 383 -16.55 8.54 -6.09
C LEU A 383 -17.05 9.98 -5.90
N ARG A 384 -17.22 10.44 -4.65
CA ARG A 384 -17.68 11.81 -4.35
C ARG A 384 -16.74 12.88 -4.92
N ASN A 385 -15.44 12.65 -4.85
CA ASN A 385 -14.46 13.59 -5.41
C ASN A 385 -14.55 13.66 -6.94
N LEU A 386 -14.74 12.51 -7.61
CA LEU A 386 -14.92 12.47 -9.06
C LEU A 386 -16.19 13.21 -9.49
N GLU A 387 -17.33 12.91 -8.87
CA GLU A 387 -18.60 13.60 -9.15
C GLU A 387 -18.48 15.12 -8.98
N ASN A 388 -17.89 15.57 -7.86
CA ASN A 388 -17.66 16.99 -7.61
C ASN A 388 -16.72 17.64 -8.63
N ASN A 389 -15.67 16.93 -9.05
CA ASN A 389 -14.71 17.44 -10.03
C ASN A 389 -15.33 17.53 -11.43
N GLU A 390 -16.15 16.55 -11.82
CA GLU A 390 -16.87 16.57 -13.09
C GLU A 390 -17.89 17.70 -13.13
N GLU A 391 -18.67 17.92 -12.07
CA GLU A 391 -19.63 19.03 -12.02
C GLU A 391 -18.92 20.38 -12.08
N LYS A 392 -17.84 20.59 -11.32
CA LYS A 392 -17.01 21.81 -11.40
C LYS A 392 -16.44 22.02 -12.81
N ARG A 393 -16.02 20.93 -13.47
CA ARG A 393 -15.51 21.00 -14.84
C ARG A 393 -16.61 21.40 -15.82
N LYS A 394 -17.81 20.80 -15.70
CA LYS A 394 -19.00 21.15 -16.49
C LYS A 394 -19.40 22.61 -16.29
N GLU A 395 -19.47 23.09 -15.05
CA GLU A 395 -19.75 24.50 -14.75
C GLU A 395 -18.74 25.45 -15.44
N LYS A 396 -17.44 25.11 -15.36
CA LYS A 396 -16.38 25.87 -16.03
C LYS A 396 -16.54 25.87 -17.55
N ILE A 397 -16.87 24.72 -18.15
CA ILE A 397 -17.13 24.60 -19.59
C ILE A 397 -18.31 25.49 -20.00
N ILE A 398 -19.43 25.41 -19.28
CA ILE A 398 -20.63 26.22 -19.56
C ILE A 398 -20.33 27.71 -19.42
N LYS A 399 -19.64 28.13 -18.34
CA LYS A 399 -19.22 29.52 -18.12
C LYS A 399 -18.33 30.02 -19.28
N ASN A 400 -17.35 29.22 -19.68
CA ASN A 400 -16.45 29.54 -20.79
C ASN A 400 -17.19 29.61 -22.12
N ALA A 401 -18.13 28.70 -22.38
CA ALA A 401 -18.98 28.72 -23.56
C ALA A 401 -19.81 30.02 -23.61
N GLY A 402 -20.38 30.46 -22.48
CA GLY A 402 -21.11 31.74 -22.39
C GLY A 402 -20.24 32.96 -22.70
N ILE A 403 -18.98 32.97 -22.25
CA ILE A 403 -18.01 34.04 -22.57
C ILE A 403 -17.71 34.06 -24.07
N LYS A 404 -17.41 32.90 -24.68
CA LYS A 404 -17.17 32.78 -26.12
C LYS A 404 -18.40 33.23 -26.92
N GLN A 405 -19.60 32.80 -26.51
CA GLN A 405 -20.84 33.17 -27.17
C GLN A 405 -21.03 34.69 -27.19
N ARG A 406 -20.82 35.38 -26.07
CA ARG A 406 -20.91 36.85 -26.01
C ARG A 406 -19.91 37.53 -26.93
N PHE A 407 -18.65 37.08 -26.92
CA PHE A 407 -17.64 37.59 -27.84
C PHE A 407 -18.06 37.40 -29.30
N LEU A 408 -18.51 36.19 -29.66
CA LEU A 408 -18.89 35.85 -31.02
C LEU A 408 -20.14 36.60 -31.49
N ARG A 409 -21.08 36.94 -30.60
CA ARG A 409 -22.22 37.83 -30.93
C ARG A 409 -21.75 39.23 -31.29
N ASN A 410 -20.82 39.81 -30.53
CA ASN A 410 -20.26 41.13 -30.83
C ASN A 410 -19.42 41.12 -32.10
N TYR A 411 -18.59 40.09 -32.26
CA TYR A 411 -17.85 39.84 -33.49
C TYR A 411 -18.80 39.76 -34.69
N SER A 412 -19.89 38.99 -34.59
CA SER A 412 -20.89 38.83 -35.66
C SER A 412 -21.57 40.15 -35.97
N LYS A 413 -21.95 40.95 -34.96
CA LYS A 413 -22.50 42.30 -35.17
C LYS A 413 -21.51 43.19 -35.93
N ALA A 414 -20.23 43.16 -35.55
CA ALA A 414 -19.18 43.94 -36.20
C ALA A 414 -18.85 43.46 -37.62
N TYR A 415 -19.04 42.16 -37.88
CA TYR A 415 -18.80 41.53 -39.18
C TYR A 415 -19.97 41.75 -40.15
N PHE A 416 -21.22 41.60 -39.73
CA PHE A 416 -22.38 41.63 -40.61
C PHE A 416 -23.02 43.02 -40.77
N ASN A 417 -22.86 43.93 -39.80
CA ASN A 417 -23.41 45.28 -39.95
C ASN A 417 -22.54 46.09 -40.91
N LEU A 418 -23.08 46.34 -42.10
CA LEU A 418 -22.43 47.14 -43.14
C LEU A 418 -22.17 48.56 -42.65
N ILE A 419 -21.03 49.09 -43.08
CA ILE A 419 -20.62 50.46 -42.86
C ILE A 419 -20.08 51.03 -44.16
N ASP A 420 -20.46 52.27 -44.50
CA ASP A 420 -20.03 52.94 -45.73
C ASP A 420 -18.64 53.60 -45.60
N LYS A 421 -17.91 53.26 -44.53
CA LYS A 421 -16.62 53.86 -44.18
C LYS A 421 -15.51 52.80 -44.13
N ASN A 422 -14.36 53.14 -44.70
CA ASN A 422 -13.14 52.35 -44.53
C ASN A 422 -12.61 52.47 -43.09
N ILE A 423 -12.48 51.33 -42.41
CA ILE A 423 -11.94 51.24 -41.06
C ILE A 423 -10.42 51.09 -41.13
N ILE A 424 -9.71 51.98 -40.43
CA ILE A 424 -8.24 51.98 -40.32
C ILE A 424 -7.85 51.66 -38.88
N ILE A 425 -7.26 50.49 -38.67
CA ILE A 425 -6.77 50.02 -37.37
C ILE A 425 -5.24 50.00 -37.27
N ASP A 426 -4.54 50.54 -38.26
CA ASP A 426 -3.08 50.71 -38.25
C ASP A 426 -2.65 51.56 -37.03
N GLY A 427 -1.58 51.12 -36.38
CA GLY A 427 -1.00 51.80 -35.22
C GLY A 427 -0.68 50.89 -34.04
N LEU A 428 -0.39 51.53 -32.91
CA LEU A 428 -0.07 50.89 -31.65
C LEU A 428 -1.33 50.74 -30.79
N TRP A 429 -1.52 49.53 -30.29
CA TRP A 429 -2.64 49.15 -29.43
C TRP A 429 -2.09 48.63 -28.11
N LYS A 430 -2.56 49.19 -27.00
CA LYS A 430 -2.10 48.82 -25.65
C LYS A 430 -3.04 47.78 -25.06
N PHE A 431 -2.48 46.67 -24.57
CA PHE A 431 -3.18 45.72 -23.71
C PHE A 431 -3.41 46.34 -22.32
N GLU A 432 -4.38 45.85 -21.57
CA GLU A 432 -4.64 46.30 -20.19
C GLU A 432 -3.42 46.17 -19.25
N ASN A 433 -2.47 45.28 -19.56
CA ASN A 433 -1.22 45.10 -18.80
C ASN A 433 -0.01 45.83 -19.40
N GLU A 434 -0.26 46.91 -20.14
CA GLU A 434 0.74 47.79 -20.75
C GLU A 434 1.63 47.21 -21.85
N LYS A 435 1.43 45.96 -22.25
CA LYS A 435 2.09 45.41 -23.44
C LYS A 435 1.51 46.05 -24.69
N GLU A 436 2.33 46.15 -25.73
CA GLU A 436 1.95 46.76 -26.99
C GLU A 436 1.75 45.71 -28.09
N LEU A 437 0.71 45.93 -28.89
CA LEU A 437 0.43 45.25 -30.14
C LEU A 437 0.55 46.27 -31.26
N LYS A 438 1.51 46.07 -32.17
CA LYS A 438 1.63 46.88 -33.38
C LYS A 438 0.83 46.23 -34.49
N ILE A 439 -0.20 46.90 -34.97
CA ILE A 439 -0.98 46.44 -36.13
C ILE A 439 -0.55 47.26 -37.33
N LYS A 440 -0.30 46.57 -38.46
CA LYS A 440 -0.13 47.16 -39.79
C LYS A 440 -1.30 46.74 -40.67
N GLN A 441 -1.84 47.67 -41.44
CA GLN A 441 -2.96 47.41 -42.35
C GLN A 441 -2.61 47.83 -43.79
N SER A 442 -2.85 46.96 -44.76
CA SER A 442 -2.73 47.24 -46.19
C SER A 442 -4.03 46.82 -46.89
N GLY A 443 -4.87 47.80 -47.22
CA GLY A 443 -6.24 47.54 -47.67
C GLY A 443 -7.04 46.81 -46.59
N LYS A 444 -7.53 45.60 -46.93
CA LYS A 444 -8.24 44.71 -45.99
C LYS A 444 -7.30 43.81 -45.19
N ILE A 445 -6.06 43.64 -45.61
CA ILE A 445 -5.13 42.71 -44.96
C ILE A 445 -4.54 43.37 -43.72
N ILE A 446 -4.57 42.65 -42.60
CA ILE A 446 -4.00 43.10 -41.32
C ILE A 446 -2.92 42.15 -40.83
N GLN A 447 -1.87 42.71 -40.24
CA GLN A 447 -0.81 41.99 -39.56
C GLN A 447 -0.55 42.61 -38.20
N GLY A 448 -0.64 41.82 -37.13
CA GLY A 448 -0.33 42.26 -35.77
C GLY A 448 0.94 41.61 -35.26
N PHE A 449 1.76 42.37 -34.53
CA PHE A 449 3.03 41.92 -33.95
C PHE A 449 3.10 42.26 -32.45
N TRP A 450 3.49 41.29 -31.62
CA TRP A 450 3.68 41.48 -30.18
C TRP A 450 4.67 40.46 -29.60
N TYR A 451 5.06 40.66 -28.33
CA TYR A 451 5.91 39.72 -27.60
C TYR A 451 5.14 38.98 -26.50
N GLN A 452 5.29 37.65 -26.46
CA GLN A 452 4.79 36.78 -25.40
C GLN A 452 5.98 36.19 -24.63
N GLY A 453 6.43 36.88 -23.58
CA GLY A 453 7.72 36.58 -22.94
C GLY A 453 8.85 37.03 -23.86
N SER A 454 9.84 36.16 -24.09
CA SER A 454 10.91 36.39 -25.08
C SER A 454 10.52 36.02 -26.52
N LYS A 455 9.33 35.43 -26.72
CA LYS A 455 8.90 34.95 -28.05
C LYS A 455 8.18 36.05 -28.82
N GLU A 456 8.61 36.27 -30.05
CA GLU A 456 7.94 37.13 -31.01
C GLU A 456 6.74 36.39 -31.62
N CYS A 457 5.57 37.02 -31.58
CA CYS A 457 4.32 36.49 -32.10
C CYS A 457 3.76 37.42 -33.17
N LYS A 458 3.08 36.83 -34.16
CA LYS A 458 2.29 37.60 -35.13
C LYS A 458 0.93 36.97 -35.39
N PHE A 459 0.00 37.77 -35.89
CA PHE A 459 -1.21 37.25 -36.54
C PHE A 459 -1.36 37.85 -37.92
N ASN A 460 -2.02 37.10 -38.80
CA ASN A 460 -2.50 37.57 -40.09
C ASN A 460 -4.03 37.47 -40.10
N GLY A 461 -4.70 38.42 -40.76
CA GLY A 461 -6.14 38.36 -40.97
C GLY A 461 -6.60 39.26 -42.11
N GLU A 462 -7.85 39.10 -42.49
CA GLU A 462 -8.52 39.96 -43.46
C GLU A 462 -9.73 40.63 -42.80
N MET A 463 -9.78 41.96 -42.87
CA MET A 463 -10.85 42.79 -42.35
C MET A 463 -12.07 42.75 -43.27
N PHE A 464 -13.22 42.52 -42.65
CA PHE A 464 -14.53 42.69 -43.24
C PHE A 464 -15.39 43.52 -42.28
N ASN A 465 -15.87 44.67 -42.75
CA ASN A 465 -16.46 45.71 -41.90
C ASN A 465 -15.56 46.05 -40.70
N ARG A 466 -16.01 45.73 -39.48
CA ARG A 466 -15.28 45.98 -38.23
C ARG A 466 -14.68 44.73 -37.61
N ALA A 467 -14.55 43.63 -38.35
CA ALA A 467 -14.10 42.35 -37.80
C ALA A 467 -13.14 41.59 -38.74
N ALA A 468 -12.35 40.68 -38.18
CA ALA A 468 -11.44 39.81 -38.93
C ALA A 468 -11.28 38.44 -38.26
N SER A 469 -11.19 37.37 -39.06
CA SER A 469 -10.65 36.10 -38.60
C SER A 469 -9.13 36.13 -38.65
N LEU A 470 -8.47 35.55 -37.65
CA LEU A 470 -7.02 35.61 -37.51
C LEU A 470 -6.39 34.22 -37.51
N GLU A 471 -5.22 34.15 -38.11
CA GLU A 471 -4.28 33.03 -37.96
C GLU A 471 -3.08 33.48 -37.16
N LYS A 472 -2.76 32.74 -36.09
CA LYS A 472 -1.64 33.07 -35.21
C LYS A 472 -0.38 32.32 -35.62
N TYR A 473 0.76 32.99 -35.50
CA TYR A 473 2.08 32.45 -35.72
C TYR A 473 2.99 32.81 -34.56
N THR A 474 3.88 31.88 -34.18
CA THR A 474 4.93 32.13 -33.19
C THR A 474 6.29 31.90 -33.83
N LYS A 475 7.24 32.79 -33.57
CA LYS A 475 8.61 32.64 -34.06
C LYS A 475 9.32 31.51 -33.30
N LYS A 476 9.86 30.55 -34.03
CA LYS A 476 10.56 29.37 -33.51
C LYS A 476 11.82 29.13 -34.33
N PHE A 477 12.86 28.60 -33.69
CA PHE A 477 14.06 28.16 -34.40
C PHE A 477 13.72 26.98 -35.31
N ASP A 478 14.18 27.03 -36.55
CA ASP A 478 13.95 26.01 -37.56
C ASP A 478 15.28 25.35 -37.96
N PHE A 479 15.53 24.16 -37.40
CA PHE A 479 16.78 23.42 -37.55
C PHE A 479 17.17 23.13 -39.00
N SER A 480 16.19 22.96 -39.90
CA SER A 480 16.46 22.73 -41.33
C SER A 480 17.06 23.93 -42.04
N SER A 481 16.82 25.15 -41.53
CA SER A 481 17.26 26.39 -42.17
C SER A 481 18.19 27.22 -41.29
N SER A 482 18.55 26.71 -40.10
CA SER A 482 19.39 27.38 -39.11
C SER A 482 18.96 28.83 -38.83
N ALA A 483 17.65 29.10 -38.87
CA ALA A 483 17.08 30.43 -38.78
C ALA A 483 15.78 30.41 -37.98
N GLU A 484 15.44 31.55 -37.38
CA GLU A 484 14.15 31.75 -36.75
C GLU A 484 13.07 32.03 -37.79
N LYS A 485 11.99 31.23 -37.78
CA LYS A 485 10.85 31.42 -38.67
C LYS A 485 9.54 31.42 -37.89
N PHE A 486 8.58 32.18 -38.40
CA PHE A 486 7.21 32.13 -37.90
C PHE A 486 6.54 30.83 -38.33
N LYS A 487 6.20 29.99 -37.36
CA LYS A 487 5.41 28.77 -37.59
C LYS A 487 3.96 29.03 -37.17
N LYS A 488 3.01 28.57 -37.99
CA LYS A 488 1.58 28.67 -37.70
C LYS A 488 1.27 27.88 -36.42
N ASP A 489 0.59 28.51 -35.48
CA ASP A 489 0.12 27.83 -34.28
C ASP A 489 -1.20 27.12 -34.57
N ASN A 490 -1.51 26.01 -33.89
CA ASN A 490 -2.82 25.36 -33.98
C ASN A 490 -3.89 26.13 -33.19
N GLN A 491 -4.06 27.40 -33.55
CA GLN A 491 -4.93 28.36 -32.88
C GLN A 491 -5.74 29.14 -33.91
N LYS A 492 -7.01 29.40 -33.59
CA LYS A 492 -7.89 30.23 -34.41
C LYS A 492 -8.24 31.50 -33.67
N GLY A 493 -8.06 32.64 -34.32
CA GLY A 493 -8.35 33.93 -33.75
C GLY A 493 -9.52 34.65 -34.38
N TYR A 494 -10.10 35.57 -33.63
CA TYR A 494 -11.18 36.45 -34.05
C TYR A 494 -10.94 37.84 -33.47
N LEU A 495 -11.16 38.87 -34.27
CA LEU A 495 -10.95 40.25 -33.90
C LEU A 495 -12.18 41.07 -34.28
N TYR A 496 -12.57 42.00 -33.42
CA TYR A 496 -13.49 43.07 -33.80
C TYR A 496 -13.12 44.41 -33.15
N ILE A 497 -13.46 45.51 -33.82
CA ILE A 497 -13.30 46.88 -33.30
C ILE A 497 -14.65 47.45 -32.87
N SER A 498 -14.65 48.15 -31.73
CA SER A 498 -15.81 48.88 -31.20
C SER A 498 -16.30 49.97 -32.16
N GLU A 499 -17.55 50.42 -31.98
CA GLU A 499 -18.21 51.39 -32.88
C GLU A 499 -17.52 52.76 -32.88
N ASN A 500 -16.88 53.13 -31.78
CA ASN A 500 -16.12 54.38 -31.67
C ASN A 500 -14.67 54.27 -32.18
N GLU A 501 -14.26 53.10 -32.69
CA GLU A 501 -12.92 52.83 -33.22
C GLU A 501 -11.76 53.00 -32.20
N LYS A 502 -12.06 53.11 -30.89
CA LYS A 502 -11.05 53.31 -29.83
C LYS A 502 -10.64 52.01 -29.13
N THR A 503 -11.49 51.00 -29.18
CA THR A 503 -11.26 49.71 -28.49
C THR A 503 -11.33 48.55 -29.48
N LEU A 504 -10.36 47.66 -29.38
CA LEU A 504 -10.23 46.45 -30.19
C LEU A 504 -10.28 45.22 -29.27
N PHE A 505 -10.98 44.19 -29.72
CA PHE A 505 -11.15 42.95 -28.97
C PHE A 505 -10.62 41.78 -29.78
N ILE A 506 -9.76 40.95 -29.19
CA ILE A 506 -9.19 39.75 -29.80
C ILE A 506 -9.55 38.55 -28.94
N MET A 507 -10.06 37.50 -29.57
CA MET A 507 -10.19 36.17 -28.98
C MET A 507 -9.30 35.19 -29.73
N ILE A 508 -8.47 34.43 -29.03
CA ILE A 508 -7.70 33.32 -29.60
C ILE A 508 -8.11 32.02 -28.91
N ILE A 509 -8.46 31.00 -29.70
CA ILE A 509 -8.86 29.68 -29.26
C ILE A 509 -7.76 28.67 -29.61
N ASN A 510 -7.38 27.83 -28.65
CA ASN A 510 -6.50 26.68 -28.91
C ASN A 510 -7.32 25.52 -29.49
N LEU A 511 -6.94 24.99 -30.65
CA LEU A 511 -7.69 23.91 -31.30
C LEU A 511 -7.37 22.52 -30.71
N ASP A 512 -6.20 22.35 -30.07
CA ASP A 512 -5.86 21.12 -29.35
C ASP A 512 -6.62 20.99 -28.02
N ASN A 513 -7.08 22.12 -27.48
CA ASN A 513 -7.90 22.17 -26.27
C ASN A 513 -8.79 23.41 -26.34
N VAL A 514 -10.00 23.21 -26.87
CA VAL A 514 -10.94 24.31 -27.14
C VAL A 514 -11.35 25.06 -25.88
N ASP A 515 -11.25 24.46 -24.69
CA ASP A 515 -11.53 25.14 -23.42
C ASP A 515 -10.44 26.16 -23.03
N LYS A 516 -9.25 26.05 -23.62
CA LYS A 516 -8.17 27.03 -23.48
C LYS A 516 -8.30 28.11 -24.54
N PHE A 517 -8.85 29.25 -24.14
CA PHE A 517 -8.92 30.45 -24.96
C PHE A 517 -8.59 31.68 -24.11
N PHE A 518 -8.30 32.80 -24.77
CA PHE A 518 -8.23 34.09 -24.11
C PHE A 518 -8.94 35.15 -24.91
N ILE A 519 -9.45 36.14 -24.21
CA ILE A 519 -9.97 37.38 -24.79
C ILE A 519 -9.11 38.53 -24.27
N LYS A 520 -8.73 39.43 -25.16
CA LYS A 520 -8.00 40.65 -24.83
C LYS A 520 -8.74 41.86 -25.37
N LYS A 521 -8.88 42.85 -24.51
CA LYS A 521 -9.29 44.20 -24.85
C LYS A 521 -8.03 45.04 -25.04
N LEU A 522 -8.00 45.83 -26.09
CA LEU A 522 -6.92 46.74 -26.40
C LEU A 522 -7.48 48.14 -26.67
N THR A 523 -6.76 49.16 -26.26
CA THR A 523 -7.10 50.57 -26.53
C THR A 523 -6.05 51.16 -27.46
N ARG A 524 -6.52 51.98 -28.41
CA ARG A 524 -5.64 52.72 -29.31
C ARG A 524 -4.81 53.72 -28.49
N GLN A 525 -3.50 53.78 -28.76
CA GLN A 525 -2.63 54.84 -28.23
C GLN A 525 -2.82 56.14 -29.00
#